data_AF-A0A1Q8ZNR4-F1
#
_entry.id   AF-A0A1Q8ZNR4-F1
#
_cell.length_a   1.000
_cell.length_b   1.000
_cell.length_c   1.000
_cell.angle_alpha   90.00
_cell.angle_beta   90.00
_cell.angle_gamma   90.00
#
_symmetry.space_group_name_H-M   'P 1'
#
loop_
_entity.id
_entity.type
_entity.pdbx_description
1 polymer ?
#
loop_
_entity_poly.entity_id
_entity_poly.type
_entity_poly.pdbx_seq_one_letter_code
_entity_poly.pdbx_strand_id
1 'polypeptide(L)' 'MAIAEKARLNPYEALHSTLMTSVKNQVRDYLKRRRLKAERAQTIAIVARLSPEIRADIGLIGDAWIHHKT' A
#
# COMPACT_ATOMS: atom_id res chain seq x y z
N MET A 1 38.50 32.09 -16.28
CA MET A 1 37.04 31.93 -16.10
C MET A 1 36.64 30.54 -16.58
N ALA A 2 36.54 29.57 -15.68
CA ALA A 2 36.11 28.20 -15.99
C ALA A 2 34.79 27.94 -15.27
N ILE A 3 33.73 28.60 -15.73
CA ILE A 3 32.35 28.38 -15.24
C ILE A 3 31.50 28.10 -16.47
N ALA A 4 31.61 26.90 -17.04
CA ALA A 4 30.63 26.41 -18.01
C ALA A 4 30.65 24.90 -18.22
N GLU A 5 31.31 24.10 -17.37
CA GLU A 5 31.12 22.65 -17.40
C GLU A 5 29.92 22.28 -16.54
N LYS A 6 28.76 22.87 -16.90
CA LYS A 6 27.48 22.49 -16.34
C LYS A 6 27.27 21.02 -16.69
N ALA A 7 27.36 20.18 -15.66
CA ALA A 7 26.70 18.90 -15.50
C ALA A 7 25.62 18.63 -16.57
N ARG A 8 26.04 18.22 -17.77
CA ARG A 8 25.12 17.65 -18.76
C ARG A 8 24.96 16.21 -18.33
N LEU A 9 24.02 15.98 -17.41
CA LEU A 9 23.51 14.65 -17.14
C LEU A 9 23.23 13.98 -18.49
N ASN A 10 23.91 12.87 -18.74
CA ASN A 10 23.69 12.09 -19.95
C ASN A 10 22.19 11.75 -19.99
N PRO A 11 21.46 12.07 -21.08
CA PRO A 11 20.01 11.85 -21.14
C PRO A 11 19.62 10.39 -20.86
N TYR A 12 20.54 9.44 -21.10
CA TYR A 12 20.37 8.04 -20.72
C TYR A 12 20.31 7.82 -19.20
N GLU A 13 21.16 8.50 -18.42
CA GLU A 13 21.18 8.39 -16.95
C GLU A 13 19.92 9.02 -16.33
N ALA A 14 19.45 10.13 -16.87
CA ALA A 14 18.21 10.77 -16.44
C ALA A 14 16.98 9.89 -16.72
N LEU A 15 16.94 9.25 -17.90
CA LEU A 15 15.85 8.36 -18.30
C LEU A 15 15.85 7.05 -17.50
N HIS A 16 17.04 6.49 -17.24
CA HIS A 16 17.21 5.32 -16.38
C HIS A 16 16.83 5.60 -14.92
N SER A 17 17.24 6.75 -14.37
CA SER A 17 16.87 7.19 -13.02
C SER A 17 15.35 7.39 -12.86
N THR A 18 14.71 7.95 -13.89
CA THR A 18 13.24 8.14 -13.92
C THR A 18 12.51 6.80 -13.97
N LEU A 19 12.96 5.88 -14.81
CA LEU A 19 12.40 4.53 -14.89
C LEU A 19 12.55 3.78 -13.55
N MET A 20 13.74 3.84 -12.94
CA MET A 20 14.00 3.23 -11.64
C MET A 20 13.11 3.82 -10.53
N THR A 21 12.89 5.13 -10.55
CA THR A 21 11.95 5.78 -9.63
C THR A 21 10.52 5.28 -9.83
N SER A 22 10.06 5.18 -11.08
CA SER A 22 8.73 4.68 -11.41
C SER A 22 8.52 3.24 -10.94
N VAL A 23 9.48 2.35 -11.23
CA VAL A 23 9.44 0.94 -10.77
C VAL A 23 9.41 0.86 -9.24
N LYS A 24 10.23 1.64 -8.54
CA LYS A 24 10.22 1.70 -7.06
C LYS A 24 8.86 2.12 -6.51
N ASN A 25 8.22 3.12 -7.13
CA ASN A 25 6.89 3.56 -6.73
C ASN A 25 5.83 2.48 -6.97
N GLN A 26 5.86 1.82 -8.13
CA GLN A 26 4.94 0.71 -8.43
C GLN A 26 5.08 -0.45 -7.45
N VAL A 27 6.32 -0.83 -7.11
CA VAL A 27 6.59 -1.87 -6.11
C VAL A 27 6.07 -1.44 -4.74
N ARG A 28 6.34 -0.20 -4.32
CA ARG A 28 5.85 0.33 -3.05
C ARG A 28 4.31 0.29 -2.98
N ASP A 29 3.64 0.73 -4.04
CA ASP A 29 2.17 0.75 -4.10
C ASP A 29 1.59 -0.66 -4.12
N TYR A 30 2.23 -1.59 -4.84
CA TYR A 30 1.85 -2.99 -4.81
C TYR A 30 1.99 -3.60 -3.41
N LEU A 31 3.13 -3.38 -2.74
CA LEU A 31 3.36 -3.88 -1.38
C LEU A 31 2.37 -3.25 -0.39
N LYS A 32 2.08 -1.95 -0.51
CA LYS A 32 1.07 -1.27 0.31
C LYS A 32 -0.32 -1.90 0.14
N ARG A 33 -0.76 -2.11 -1.09
CA ARG A 33 -2.06 -2.77 -1.38
C ARG A 33 -2.09 -4.20 -0.85
N ARG A 34 -0.99 -4.95 -0.99
CA ARG A 34 -0.90 -6.33 -0.50
C ARG A 34 -0.95 -6.38 1.02
N ARG A 35 -0.28 -5.46 1.71
CA ARG A 35 -0.34 -5.31 3.17
C ARG A 35 -1.76 -5.02 3.64
N LEU A 36 -2.43 -4.02 3.06
CA LEU A 36 -3.82 -3.68 3.41
C LEU A 36 -4.77 -4.87 3.21
N LYS A 37 -4.59 -5.64 2.13
CA LYS A 37 -5.38 -6.86 1.89
C LYS A 37 -5.12 -7.93 2.95
N ALA A 38 -3.87 -8.12 3.37
CA ALA A 38 -3.51 -9.08 4.41
C ALA A 38 -4.06 -8.67 5.78
N GLU A 39 -3.89 -7.39 6.16
CA GLU A 39 -4.45 -6.84 7.41
C GLU A 39 -5.97 -7.02 7.44
N ARG A 40 -6.68 -6.69 6.37
CA ARG A 40 -8.14 -6.91 6.28
C ARG A 40 -8.52 -8.38 6.45
N ALA A 41 -7.80 -9.30 5.79
CA ALA A 41 -8.07 -10.73 5.93
C ALA A 41 -7.82 -11.24 7.36
N GLN A 42 -6.77 -10.75 8.02
CA GLN A 42 -6.48 -11.07 9.42
C GLN A 42 -7.56 -10.54 10.36
N THR A 43 -8.00 -9.28 10.19
CA THR A 43 -9.10 -8.71 10.97
C THR A 43 -10.37 -9.54 10.82
N ILE A 44 -10.71 -9.94 9.57
CA ILE A 44 -11.87 -10.79 9.32
C ILE A 44 -11.76 -12.12 10.08
N ALA A 45 -10.60 -12.76 10.00
CA ALA A 45 -10.37 -14.04 10.67
C ALA A 45 -10.43 -13.95 12.20
N ILE A 46 -9.96 -12.85 12.79
CA ILE A 46 -10.03 -12.62 14.24
C ILE A 46 -11.49 -12.45 14.67
N VAL A 47 -12.23 -11.56 14.02
CA VAL A 47 -13.63 -11.28 14.37
C VAL A 47 -14.52 -12.49 14.13
N ALA A 48 -14.30 -13.26 13.06
CA ALA A 48 -15.06 -14.47 12.78
C ALA A 48 -14.92 -15.56 13.86
N ARG A 49 -13.85 -15.52 14.67
CA ARG A 49 -13.64 -16.42 15.81
C ARG A 49 -14.29 -15.93 17.11
N LEU A 50 -14.78 -14.70 17.15
CA LEU A 50 -15.47 -14.14 18.31
C LEU A 50 -16.91 -14.68 18.39
N SER A 51 -17.40 -14.85 19.61
CA SER A 51 -18.80 -15.22 19.81
C SER A 51 -19.74 -14.09 19.35
N PRO A 52 -21.01 -14.39 19.03
CA PRO A 52 -22.00 -13.38 18.65
C PRO A 52 -22.13 -12.26 19.69
N GLU A 53 -22.06 -12.59 20.98
CA GLU A 53 -22.19 -11.63 22.09
C GLU A 53 -21.04 -10.62 22.08
N ILE A 54 -19.80 -11.11 21.93
CA ILE A 54 -18.62 -10.24 21.85
C ILE A 54 -18.68 -9.38 20.58
N ARG A 55 -19.10 -9.94 19.45
CA ARG A 55 -19.27 -9.18 18.20
C ARG A 55 -20.31 -8.06 18.36
N ALA A 56 -21.42 -8.34 19.04
CA ALA A 56 -22.44 -7.34 19.33
C ALA A 56 -21.92 -6.23 20.26
N ASP A 57 -21.13 -6.57 21.28
CA ASP A 57 -20.53 -5.61 22.22
C ASP A 57 -19.61 -4.59 21.53
N ILE A 58 -18.85 -5.04 20.52
CA ILE A 58 -18.01 -4.16 19.68
C ILE A 58 -18.76 -3.52 18.49
N GLY A 59 -20.09 -3.60 18.46
CA GLY A 59 -20.94 -2.97 17.44
C GLY A 59 -20.93 -3.65 16.07
N LEU A 60 -20.44 -4.89 15.97
CA LEU A 60 -20.45 -5.68 14.73
C LEU A 60 -21.70 -6.57 14.68
N ILE A 61 -22.76 -6.03 14.09
CA ILE A 61 -24.04 -6.75 13.91
C ILE A 61 -24.10 -7.31 12.48
N GLY A 62 -24.20 -8.64 12.37
CA GLY A 62 -24.20 -9.35 11.08
C GLY A 62 -22.86 -9.30 10.34
N ASP A 63 -22.88 -9.61 9.04
CA ASP A 63 -21.67 -9.70 8.21
C ASP A 63 -21.42 -8.46 7.33
N ALA A 64 -22.26 -7.43 7.45
CA ALA A 64 -22.19 -6.22 6.62
C ALA A 64 -20.86 -5.46 6.78
N TRP A 65 -20.26 -5.49 7.97
CA TRP A 65 -18.97 -4.86 8.26
C TRP A 65 -17.81 -5.47 7.44
N ILE A 66 -17.93 -6.73 7.02
CA ILE A 66 -16.92 -7.40 6.19
C ILE A 66 -16.78 -6.70 4.83
N HIS A 67 -17.87 -6.14 4.30
CA HIS A 67 -17.91 -5.53 2.97
C HIS A 67 -17.66 -4.02 2.97
N HIS A 68 -17.48 -3.39 4.13
CA HIS A 68 -17.24 -1.96 4.21
C HIS A 68 -15.91 -1.62 3.52
N LYS A 69 -15.98 -1.00 2.34
CA LYS A 69 -14.82 -0.47 1.63
C LYS A 69 -14.44 0.85 2.30
N THR A 70 -13.34 0.86 3.04
CA THR A 70 -12.61 2.09 3.39
C THR A 70 -12.01 2.76 2.17
#